data_AF-Q5BI83-F1
#
_entry.id   AF-Q5BI83-F1
#
_cell.length_a   1.000
_cell.length_b   1.000
_cell.length_c   1.000
_cell.angle_alpha   90.00
_cell.angle_beta   90.00
_cell.angle_gamma   90.00
#
_symmetry.space_group_name_H-M   'P 1'
#
loop_
_entity.id
_entity.type
_entity.pdbx_description
1 polymer ?
#
loop_
_entity_poly.entity_id
_entity_poly.type
_entity_poly.pdbx_seq_one_letter_code
_entity_poly.pdbx_strand_id
1 'polypeptide(L)'
;MYASSIFASLTLVFAGWYFVIIIKTYPLYYIHLLPLDLTESIYHTYAHSWILGTFYDTYIIYMIYMFLPIHFISGAVLLALLVSGLYILYFVIFIAQGFAQFASALFSVGGMSVDIVHYLCLNLVGIFYRVMNDTVVRSSFLDRHQYIKEKIWLRNARLQEKQLLDSILPPQISLPLQKDIQGRIVMAKQGIHSWTAMERTMAIQIHPDVSILYADVVNYTHLTTTLTVEMLVKVLHDLYGRFDLAAYRYKVQRIKFLGDCYYCVAGLSDPDPDHANNCVILGLSMINHIMEVR
;
A
#
# COMPACT_ATOMS: atom_id res chain seq x y z
N MET A 1 -4.91 14.94 12.66
CA MET A 1 -4.88 13.79 11.72
C MET A 1 -5.55 14.09 10.36
N TYR A 2 -6.59 14.93 10.29
CA TYR A 2 -7.26 15.30 9.03
C TYR A 2 -6.54 16.40 8.20
N ALA A 3 -5.83 17.33 8.85
CA ALA A 3 -5.10 18.38 8.15
C ALA A 3 -3.92 17.83 7.32
N SER A 4 -3.23 16.80 7.81
CA SER A 4 -2.12 16.15 7.11
C SER A 4 -2.58 15.33 5.90
N SER A 5 -3.78 14.75 5.92
CA SER A 5 -4.32 14.01 4.77
C SER A 5 -4.81 14.93 3.66
N ILE A 6 -5.35 16.10 4.00
CA ILE A 6 -5.77 17.12 3.03
C ILE A 6 -4.53 17.73 2.36
N PHE A 7 -3.47 18.02 3.13
CA PHE A 7 -2.22 18.54 2.58
C PHE A 7 -1.55 17.52 1.64
N ALA A 8 -1.52 16.23 2.02
CA ALA A 8 -1.00 15.15 1.18
C ALA A 8 -1.80 14.97 -0.13
N SER A 9 -3.13 15.07 -0.05
CA SER A 9 -4.04 15.03 -1.22
C SER A 9 -3.78 16.22 -2.15
N LEU A 10 -3.66 17.43 -1.60
CA LEU A 10 -3.37 18.63 -2.37
C LEU A 10 -2.01 18.52 -3.08
N THR A 11 -0.97 18.05 -2.38
CA THR A 11 0.35 17.85 -2.97
C THR A 11 0.36 16.81 -4.08
N LEU A 12 -0.47 15.76 -3.99
CA LEU A 12 -0.62 14.75 -5.05
C LEU A 12 -1.35 15.32 -6.27
N VAL A 13 -2.37 16.15 -6.07
CA VAL A 13 -3.10 16.83 -7.15
C VAL A 13 -2.19 17.84 -7.85
N PHE A 14 -1.42 18.65 -7.10
CA PHE A 14 -0.44 19.57 -7.66
C PHE A 14 0.69 18.85 -8.39
N ALA A 15 1.20 17.74 -7.85
CA ALA A 15 2.19 16.91 -8.54
C ALA A 15 1.64 16.30 -9.83
N GLY A 16 0.36 15.87 -9.85
CA GLY A 16 -0.30 15.37 -11.05
C GLY A 16 -0.49 16.45 -12.13
N TRP A 17 -0.94 17.65 -11.75
CA TRP A 17 -1.05 18.78 -12.67
C TRP A 17 0.32 19.23 -13.20
N TYR A 18 1.31 19.31 -12.32
CA TYR A 18 2.69 19.65 -12.68
C TYR A 18 3.28 18.62 -13.67
N PHE A 19 3.04 17.33 -13.43
CA PHE A 19 3.46 16.25 -14.32
C PHE A 19 2.78 16.32 -15.70
N VAL A 20 1.47 16.63 -15.75
CA VAL A 20 0.73 16.82 -17.01
C VAL A 20 1.22 18.04 -17.77
N ILE A 21 1.52 19.14 -17.07
CA ILE A 21 2.08 20.35 -17.66
C ILE A 21 3.44 20.02 -18.26
N ILE A 22 4.34 19.35 -17.54
CA ILE A 22 5.67 18.95 -18.02
C ILE A 22 5.55 18.08 -19.28
N ILE A 23 4.69 17.07 -19.25
CA ILE A 23 4.57 16.16 -20.40
C ILE A 23 4.11 16.88 -21.66
N LYS A 24 3.25 17.91 -21.53
CA LYS A 24 2.73 18.66 -22.67
C LYS A 24 3.63 19.80 -23.13
N THR A 25 4.27 20.53 -22.21
CA THR A 25 5.03 21.75 -22.53
C THR A 25 6.45 21.48 -23.02
N TYR A 26 7.14 20.47 -22.51
CA TYR A 26 8.53 20.17 -22.90
C TYR A 26 8.69 19.69 -24.36
N PRO A 27 7.81 18.85 -24.94
CA PRO A 27 7.92 18.49 -26.35
C PRO A 27 7.63 19.68 -27.29
N LEU A 28 6.71 20.58 -26.90
CA LEU A 28 6.44 21.81 -27.64
C LEU A 28 7.66 22.73 -27.63
N TYR A 29 8.29 22.91 -26.47
CA TYR A 29 9.53 23.70 -26.34
C TYR A 29 10.65 23.13 -27.22
N TYR A 30 10.82 21.81 -27.26
CA TYR A 30 11.82 21.15 -28.10
C TYR A 30 11.59 21.38 -29.61
N ILE A 31 10.34 21.29 -30.08
CA ILE A 31 9.98 21.52 -31.49
C ILE A 31 10.35 22.95 -31.93
N HIS A 32 10.31 23.92 -31.02
CA HIS A 32 10.63 25.32 -31.32
C HIS A 32 12.11 25.67 -31.12
N LEU A 33 12.79 25.09 -30.13
CA LEU A 33 14.15 25.48 -29.76
C LEU A 33 15.21 25.07 -30.78
N LEU A 34 15.15 23.84 -31.29
CA LEU A 34 16.11 23.33 -32.28
C LEU A 34 16.12 24.11 -33.61
N PRO A 35 14.96 24.37 -34.26
CA PRO A 35 14.95 25.18 -35.46
C PRO A 35 15.30 26.64 -35.18
N LEU A 36 15.01 27.19 -34.00
CA LEU A 36 15.39 28.56 -33.65
C LEU A 36 16.92 28.71 -33.59
N ASP A 37 17.61 27.81 -32.89
CA ASP A 37 19.08 27.81 -32.77
C ASP A 37 19.77 27.63 -34.13
N LEU A 38 19.27 26.69 -34.95
CA LEU A 38 19.77 26.48 -36.31
C LEU A 38 19.48 27.67 -37.24
N THR A 39 18.28 28.26 -37.19
CA THR A 39 17.92 29.38 -38.08
C THR A 39 18.64 30.68 -37.72
N GLU A 40 18.86 30.96 -36.44
CA GLU A 40 19.66 32.10 -35.98
C GLU A 40 21.11 31.97 -36.44
N SER A 41 21.68 30.78 -36.28
CA SER A 41 23.06 30.47 -36.69
C SER A 41 23.22 30.52 -38.22
N ILE A 42 22.24 30.07 -39.01
CA ILE A 42 22.23 30.18 -40.48
C ILE A 42 22.06 31.64 -40.94
N TYR A 43 21.13 32.39 -40.32
CA TYR A 43 20.83 33.77 -40.68
C TYR A 43 22.03 34.68 -40.51
N HIS A 44 22.76 34.55 -39.39
CA HIS A 44 23.91 35.41 -39.10
C HIS A 44 25.04 35.29 -40.12
N THR A 45 25.29 34.10 -40.65
CA THR A 45 26.35 33.94 -41.66
C THR A 45 25.93 34.37 -43.04
N TYR A 46 24.66 34.19 -43.39
CA TYR A 46 24.16 34.68 -44.67
C TYR A 46 24.07 36.22 -44.70
N ALA A 47 23.68 36.84 -43.58
CA ALA A 47 23.45 38.29 -43.50
C ALA A 47 24.70 39.10 -43.10
N HIS A 48 25.55 38.59 -42.20
CA HIS A 48 26.67 39.34 -41.62
C HIS A 48 28.04 38.73 -41.92
N SER A 49 28.13 37.58 -42.63
CA SER A 49 29.39 36.90 -42.97
C SER A 49 30.30 36.57 -41.76
N TRP A 50 29.70 36.47 -40.57
CA TRP A 50 30.37 36.02 -39.34
C TRP A 50 29.88 34.64 -38.94
N ILE A 51 30.80 33.77 -38.58
CA ILE A 51 30.50 32.40 -38.14
C ILE A 51 30.13 32.45 -36.65
N LEU A 52 28.85 32.27 -36.33
CA LEU A 52 28.38 32.11 -34.96
C LEU A 52 28.26 30.62 -34.63
N GLY A 53 29.01 30.14 -33.64
CA GLY A 53 28.89 28.76 -33.16
C GLY A 53 27.53 28.49 -32.53
N THR A 54 27.07 27.25 -32.56
CA THR A 54 25.85 26.82 -31.86
C THR A 54 26.12 26.82 -30.35
N PHE A 55 25.34 27.56 -29.56
CA PHE A 55 25.55 27.68 -28.12
C PHE A 55 24.65 26.76 -27.29
N TYR A 56 23.54 26.28 -27.86
CA TYR A 56 22.51 25.50 -27.15
C TYR A 56 22.53 24.01 -27.47
N ASP A 57 23.51 23.53 -28.22
CA ASP A 57 23.65 22.13 -28.67
C ASP A 57 23.74 21.15 -27.49
N THR A 58 24.57 21.43 -26.49
CA THR A 58 24.73 20.62 -25.28
C THR A 58 23.47 20.58 -24.44
N TYR A 59 22.82 21.74 -24.29
CA TYR A 59 21.58 21.90 -23.54
C TYR A 59 20.44 21.11 -24.16
N ILE A 60 20.32 21.13 -25.49
CA ILE A 60 19.29 20.39 -26.23
C ILE A 60 19.48 18.87 -26.05
N ILE A 61 20.71 18.37 -26.11
CA ILE A 61 21.02 16.95 -25.88
C ILE A 61 20.65 16.53 -24.45
N TYR A 62 21.03 17.31 -23.44
CA TYR A 62 20.62 17.04 -22.06
C TYR A 62 19.11 17.07 -21.86
N MET A 63 18.41 18.01 -22.49
CA MET A 63 16.96 18.13 -22.40
C MET A 63 16.22 16.91 -22.99
N ILE A 64 16.73 16.35 -24.10
CA ILE A 64 16.18 15.13 -24.70
C ILE A 64 16.28 13.94 -23.73
N TYR A 65 17.44 13.77 -23.09
CA TYR A 65 17.66 12.63 -22.19
C TYR A 65 16.98 12.80 -20.82
N MET A 66 16.98 14.01 -20.26
CA MET A 66 16.52 14.26 -18.89
C MET A 66 15.02 14.57 -18.79
N PHE A 67 14.47 15.35 -19.72
CA PHE A 67 13.13 15.93 -19.55
C PHE A 67 12.08 15.41 -20.54
N LEU A 68 12.48 14.81 -21.66
CA LEU A 68 11.52 14.34 -22.64
C LEU A 68 10.88 13.01 -22.19
N PRO A 69 9.54 12.95 -22.01
CA PRO A 69 8.84 11.78 -21.46
C PRO A 69 8.59 10.69 -22.52
N ILE A 70 9.64 10.27 -23.25
CA ILE A 70 9.56 9.12 -24.16
C ILE A 70 9.57 7.83 -23.35
N HIS A 71 8.52 7.02 -23.49
CA HIS A 71 8.38 5.76 -22.77
C HIS A 71 9.38 4.67 -23.23
N PHE A 72 9.90 4.81 -24.46
CA PHE A 72 10.87 3.90 -25.08
C PHE A 72 12.28 4.50 -25.06
N ILE A 73 13.24 3.81 -24.42
CA ILE A 73 14.65 4.24 -24.37
C ILE A 73 15.22 4.38 -25.78
N SER A 74 14.88 3.46 -26.70
CA SER A 74 15.32 3.49 -28.09
C SER A 74 14.87 4.76 -28.84
N GLY A 75 13.67 5.27 -28.55
CA GLY A 75 13.15 6.49 -29.17
C GLY A 75 13.93 7.74 -28.76
N ALA A 76 14.32 7.85 -27.49
CA ALA A 76 15.13 8.97 -27.00
C ALA A 76 16.54 8.95 -27.59
N VAL A 77 17.16 7.77 -27.70
CA VAL A 77 18.49 7.60 -28.31
C VAL A 77 18.47 7.94 -29.80
N LEU A 78 17.48 7.44 -30.55
CA LEU A 78 17.34 7.76 -31.97
C LEU A 78 17.23 9.27 -32.20
N LEU A 79 16.40 9.94 -31.41
CA LEU A 79 16.17 11.37 -31.53
C LEU A 79 17.42 12.19 -31.17
N ALA A 80 18.15 11.82 -30.11
CA ALA A 80 19.42 12.47 -29.75
C ALA A 80 20.53 12.26 -30.79
N LEU A 81 20.61 11.06 -31.40
CA LEU A 81 21.54 10.78 -32.49
C LEU A 81 21.22 11.59 -33.75
N LEU A 82 19.93 11.73 -34.10
CA LEU A 82 19.49 12.57 -35.22
C LEU A 82 19.85 14.04 -35.00
N VAL A 83 19.63 14.56 -33.79
CA VAL A 83 20.01 15.94 -33.43
C VAL A 83 21.52 16.15 -33.50
N SER A 84 22.29 15.23 -32.93
CA SER A 84 23.76 15.26 -33.00
C SER A 84 24.24 15.25 -34.46
N GLY A 85 23.61 14.43 -35.32
CA GLY A 85 23.91 14.37 -36.75
C GLY A 85 23.57 15.66 -37.51
N LEU A 86 22.46 16.33 -37.15
CA LEU A 86 22.09 17.63 -37.74
C LEU A 86 23.09 18.73 -37.36
N TYR A 87 23.58 18.76 -36.11
CA TYR A 87 24.61 19.71 -35.69
C TYR A 87 25.96 19.45 -36.37
N ILE A 88 26.36 18.17 -36.51
CA ILE A 88 27.57 17.79 -37.27
C ILE A 88 27.43 18.19 -38.74
N LEU A 89 26.27 17.96 -39.36
CA LEU A 89 26.02 18.32 -40.76
C LEU A 89 26.02 19.84 -40.96
N TYR A 90 25.43 20.60 -40.02
CA TYR A 90 25.49 22.06 -40.01
C TYR A 90 26.94 22.55 -39.95
N PHE A 91 27.74 22.01 -39.03
CA PHE A 91 29.17 22.31 -38.90
C PHE A 91 29.93 22.02 -40.20
N VAL A 92 29.71 20.85 -40.81
CA VAL A 92 30.37 20.43 -42.06
C VAL A 92 30.02 21.35 -43.23
N ILE A 93 28.74 21.63 -43.48
CA ILE A 93 28.30 22.39 -44.66
C ILE A 93 28.79 23.84 -44.61
N PHE A 94 28.76 24.44 -43.44
CA PHE A 94 28.89 25.89 -43.30
C PHE A 94 30.34 26.35 -43.14
N ILE A 95 31.14 25.58 -42.40
CA ILE A 95 32.58 25.81 -42.28
C ILE A 95 33.29 25.39 -43.58
N ALA A 96 32.76 24.44 -44.34
CA ALA A 96 33.26 24.09 -45.67
C ALA A 96 33.11 25.19 -46.73
N GLN A 97 32.32 26.24 -46.50
CA GLN A 97 32.29 27.39 -47.43
C GLN A 97 33.49 28.33 -47.27
N GLY A 98 34.23 28.26 -46.14
CA GLY A 98 35.53 28.93 -45.92
C GLY A 98 36.77 28.07 -46.21
N PHE A 99 36.59 26.93 -46.90
CA PHE A 99 37.52 25.78 -46.91
C PHE A 99 38.94 26.07 -47.39
N ALA A 100 39.18 27.04 -48.27
CA ALA A 100 40.54 27.28 -48.77
C ALA A 100 41.49 27.84 -47.70
N GLN A 101 41.01 28.70 -46.79
CA GLN A 101 41.80 29.22 -45.67
C GLN A 101 41.71 28.31 -44.43
N PHE A 102 40.55 27.69 -44.21
CA PHE A 102 40.29 26.84 -43.05
C PHE A 102 40.92 25.43 -43.14
N ALA A 103 40.99 24.81 -44.32
CA ALA A 103 41.57 23.46 -44.47
C ALA A 103 43.06 23.39 -44.07
N SER A 104 43.79 24.48 -44.24
CA SER A 104 45.19 24.60 -43.80
C SER A 104 45.33 24.66 -42.26
N ALA A 105 44.35 25.26 -41.56
CA ALA A 105 44.32 25.33 -40.10
C ALA A 105 43.73 24.05 -39.47
N LEU A 106 42.79 23.40 -40.15
CA LEU A 106 42.08 22.20 -39.66
C LEU A 106 42.99 20.97 -39.57
N PHE A 107 43.93 20.80 -40.50
CA PHE A 107 44.93 19.73 -40.46
C PHE A 107 46.01 19.92 -39.39
N SER A 108 46.09 21.11 -38.78
CA SER A 108 47.15 21.49 -37.84
C SER A 108 46.75 21.43 -36.36
N VAL A 109 45.58 20.88 -35.99
CA VAL A 109 45.25 20.23 -34.68
C VAL A 109 43.75 20.34 -34.36
N GLY A 110 43.03 19.22 -34.46
CA GLY A 110 42.05 18.80 -33.44
C GLY A 110 40.57 19.20 -33.57
N GLY A 111 40.18 20.20 -34.37
CA GLY A 111 38.80 20.74 -34.34
C GLY A 111 37.67 19.72 -34.51
N MET A 112 37.59 19.03 -35.65
CA MET A 112 36.50 18.07 -35.92
C MET A 112 36.51 16.84 -35.00
N SER A 113 37.70 16.40 -34.56
CA SER A 113 37.80 15.29 -33.62
C SER A 113 37.26 15.64 -32.24
N VAL A 114 37.39 16.90 -31.82
CA VAL A 114 36.90 17.35 -30.51
C VAL A 114 35.37 17.38 -30.50
N ASP A 115 34.71 17.88 -31.54
CA ASP A 115 33.24 17.97 -31.60
C ASP A 115 32.58 16.59 -31.71
N ILE A 116 33.16 15.68 -32.49
CA ILE A 116 32.69 14.28 -32.58
C ILE A 116 32.82 13.58 -31.23
N VAL A 117 33.96 13.74 -30.55
CA VAL A 117 34.19 13.15 -29.23
C VAL A 117 33.26 13.79 -28.18
N HIS A 118 33.00 15.09 -28.29
CA HIS A 118 32.09 15.81 -27.40
C HIS A 118 30.65 15.28 -27.51
N TYR A 119 30.09 15.18 -28.71
CA TYR A 119 28.73 14.63 -28.90
C TYR A 119 28.64 13.15 -28.52
N LEU A 120 29.68 12.36 -28.77
CA LEU A 120 29.71 10.96 -28.33
C LEU A 120 29.69 10.84 -26.80
N CYS A 121 30.46 11.67 -26.09
CA CYS A 121 30.47 11.71 -24.63
C CYS A 121 29.10 12.14 -24.06
N LEU A 122 28.48 13.19 -24.62
CA LEU A 122 27.17 13.67 -24.18
C LEU A 122 26.07 12.62 -24.38
N ASN A 123 26.07 11.92 -25.52
CA ASN A 123 25.11 10.85 -25.77
C ASN A 123 25.31 9.67 -24.77
N LEU A 124 26.55 9.30 -24.45
CA LEU A 124 26.83 8.25 -23.46
C LEU A 124 26.34 8.62 -22.05
N VAL A 125 26.64 9.84 -21.58
CA VAL A 125 26.18 10.34 -20.27
C VAL A 125 24.65 10.42 -20.23
N GLY A 126 24.03 10.89 -21.32
CA GLY A 126 22.58 10.96 -21.45
C GLY A 126 21.90 9.59 -21.39
N ILE A 127 22.44 8.58 -22.08
CA ILE A 127 21.96 7.20 -22.03
C ILE A 127 22.06 6.65 -20.60
N PHE A 128 23.22 6.82 -19.94
CA PHE A 128 23.42 6.35 -18.57
C PHE A 128 22.41 6.95 -17.59
N TYR A 129 22.24 8.28 -17.64
CA TYR A 129 21.27 8.97 -16.79
C TYR A 129 19.83 8.47 -17.04
N ARG A 130 19.46 8.27 -18.32
CA ARG A 130 18.12 7.80 -18.69
C ARG A 130 17.85 6.39 -18.18
N VAL A 131 18.82 5.47 -18.31
CA VAL A 131 18.71 4.10 -17.80
C VAL A 131 18.61 4.09 -16.28
N MET A 132 19.44 4.88 -15.60
CA MET A 132 19.38 5.02 -14.14
C MET A 132 17.99 5.49 -13.68
N ASN A 133 17.45 6.56 -14.29
CA ASN A 133 16.15 7.12 -13.89
C ASN A 133 15.00 6.12 -14.10
N ASP A 134 14.95 5.44 -15.25
CA ASP A 134 13.91 4.43 -15.52
C ASP A 134 14.02 3.24 -14.54
N THR A 135 15.24 2.82 -14.20
CA THR A 135 15.48 1.76 -13.21
C THR A 135 14.97 2.17 -11.82
N VAL A 136 15.30 3.38 -11.36
CA VAL A 136 14.87 3.90 -10.05
C VAL A 136 13.35 4.06 -9.97
N VAL A 137 12.71 4.53 -11.04
CA VAL A 137 11.25 4.67 -11.09
C VAL A 137 10.57 3.29 -11.01
N ARG A 138 11.07 2.31 -11.78
CA ARG A 138 10.53 0.94 -11.77
C ARG A 138 10.75 0.23 -10.43
N SER A 139 11.93 0.35 -9.83
CA SER A 139 12.21 -0.23 -8.51
C SER A 139 11.30 0.40 -7.45
N SER A 140 11.17 1.73 -7.44
CA SER A 140 10.28 2.44 -6.51
C SER A 140 8.81 2.02 -6.66
N PHE A 141 8.37 1.74 -7.88
CA PHE A 141 7.02 1.24 -8.13
C PHE A 141 6.83 -0.18 -7.59
N LEU A 142 7.79 -1.06 -7.85
CA LEU A 142 7.76 -2.45 -7.35
C LEU A 142 7.78 -2.49 -5.83
N ASP A 143 8.65 -1.71 -5.19
CA ASP A 143 8.75 -1.61 -3.73
C ASP A 143 7.43 -1.14 -3.11
N ARG A 144 6.80 -0.11 -3.70
CA ARG A 144 5.48 0.36 -3.26
C ARG A 144 4.41 -0.71 -3.43
N HIS A 145 4.42 -1.44 -4.54
CA HIS A 145 3.46 -2.52 -4.77
C HIS A 145 3.62 -3.66 -3.75
N GLN A 146 4.86 -4.10 -3.50
CA GLN A 146 5.18 -5.10 -2.49
C GLN A 146 4.74 -4.66 -1.09
N TYR A 147 5.08 -3.44 -0.70
CA TYR A 147 4.65 -2.86 0.57
C TYR A 147 3.13 -2.85 0.74
N ILE A 148 2.37 -2.48 -0.31
CA ILE A 148 0.91 -2.50 -0.26
C ILE A 148 0.39 -3.93 -0.09
N LYS A 149 0.94 -4.89 -0.84
CA LYS A 149 0.53 -6.31 -0.76
C LYS A 149 0.77 -6.88 0.63
N GLU A 150 1.95 -6.65 1.21
CA GLU A 150 2.30 -7.09 2.56
C GLU A 150 1.40 -6.44 3.62
N LYS A 151 1.12 -5.15 3.49
CA LYS A 151 0.22 -4.43 4.39
C LYS A 151 -1.18 -5.02 4.39
N ILE A 152 -1.71 -5.39 3.22
CA ILE A 152 -3.03 -6.03 3.10
C ILE A 152 -3.00 -7.42 3.75
N TRP A 153 -1.95 -8.22 3.46
CA TRP A 153 -1.80 -9.56 4.03
C TRP A 153 -1.75 -9.52 5.56
N LEU A 154 -0.93 -8.65 6.14
CA LEU A 154 -0.83 -8.45 7.59
C LEU A 154 -2.16 -8.01 8.21
N ARG A 155 -2.90 -7.14 7.53
CA ARG A 155 -4.22 -6.71 8.00
C ARG A 155 -5.21 -7.88 8.05
N ASN A 156 -5.23 -8.71 7.02
CA ASN A 156 -6.11 -9.88 6.96
C ASN A 156 -5.73 -10.92 8.02
N ALA A 157 -4.44 -11.19 8.20
CA ALA A 157 -3.94 -12.09 9.24
C ALA A 157 -4.35 -11.62 10.66
N ARG A 158 -4.20 -10.31 10.95
CA ARG A 158 -4.65 -9.75 12.24
C ARG A 158 -6.15 -9.85 12.45
N LEU A 159 -6.94 -9.70 11.39
CA LEU A 159 -8.40 -9.85 11.48
C LEU A 159 -8.77 -11.30 11.81
N GLN A 160 -8.15 -12.28 11.17
CA GLN A 160 -8.35 -13.70 11.46
C GLN A 160 -7.92 -14.04 12.89
N GLU A 161 -6.75 -13.59 13.33
CA GLU A 161 -6.27 -13.77 14.70
C GLU A 161 -7.27 -13.19 15.72
N LYS A 162 -7.74 -11.97 15.49
CA LYS A 162 -8.73 -11.33 16.37
C LYS A 162 -10.05 -12.11 16.40
N GLN A 163 -10.56 -12.55 15.25
CA GLN A 163 -11.80 -13.36 15.18
C GLN A 163 -11.66 -14.68 15.95
N LEU A 164 -10.51 -15.36 15.81
CA LEU A 164 -10.25 -16.59 16.54
C LEU A 164 -10.19 -16.33 18.05
N LEU A 165 -9.48 -15.29 18.45
CA LEU A 165 -9.35 -14.91 19.86
C LEU A 165 -10.70 -14.51 20.47
N ASP A 166 -11.51 -13.71 19.77
CA ASP A 166 -12.85 -13.29 20.23
C ASP A 166 -13.85 -14.45 20.27
N SER A 167 -13.63 -15.53 19.49
CA SER A 167 -14.48 -16.73 19.52
C SER A 167 -14.18 -17.69 20.67
N ILE A 168 -12.97 -17.61 21.24
CA ILE A 168 -12.55 -18.45 22.38
C ILE A 168 -12.69 -17.68 23.69
N LEU A 169 -12.38 -16.39 23.68
CA LEU A 169 -12.32 -15.54 24.87
C LEU A 169 -13.22 -14.30 24.71
N PRO A 170 -14.03 -13.96 25.72
CA PRO A 170 -14.76 -12.70 25.70
C PRO A 170 -13.78 -11.50 25.78
N PRO A 171 -14.15 -10.35 25.18
CA PRO A 171 -13.25 -9.20 24.99
C PRO A 171 -12.71 -8.63 26.32
N GLN A 172 -13.47 -8.75 27.40
CA GLN A 172 -13.10 -8.28 28.73
C GLN A 172 -11.86 -9.00 29.29
N ILE A 173 -11.70 -10.29 28.95
CA ILE A 173 -10.57 -11.12 29.37
C ILE A 173 -9.44 -11.03 28.34
N SER A 174 -9.78 -10.90 27.06
CA SER A 174 -8.80 -10.92 25.99
C SER A 174 -7.93 -9.66 25.94
N LEU A 175 -8.48 -8.48 26.24
CA LEU A 175 -7.74 -7.21 26.28
C LEU A 175 -6.60 -7.17 27.31
N PRO A 176 -6.83 -7.48 28.61
CA PRO A 176 -5.74 -7.50 29.59
C PRO A 176 -4.70 -8.57 29.27
N LEU A 177 -5.13 -9.76 28.79
CA LEU A 177 -4.22 -10.82 28.35
C LEU A 177 -3.36 -10.39 27.17
N GLN A 178 -3.94 -9.72 26.17
CA GLN A 178 -3.22 -9.21 25.02
C GLN A 178 -2.20 -8.14 25.43
N LYS A 179 -2.56 -7.24 26.36
CA LYS A 179 -1.63 -6.23 26.90
C LYS A 179 -0.48 -6.87 27.66
N ASP A 180 -0.74 -7.91 28.45
CA ASP A 180 0.30 -8.67 29.16
C ASP A 180 1.26 -9.35 28.16
N ILE A 181 0.72 -10.06 27.15
CA ILE A 181 1.53 -10.68 26.08
C ILE A 181 2.35 -9.63 25.33
N GLN A 182 1.73 -8.50 24.96
CA GLN A 182 2.42 -7.41 24.26
C GLN A 182 3.55 -6.83 25.11
N GLY A 183 3.29 -6.61 26.41
CA GLY A 183 4.30 -6.19 27.38
C GLY A 183 5.48 -7.16 27.41
N ARG A 184 5.21 -8.46 27.52
CA ARG A 184 6.24 -9.52 27.52
C ARG A 184 7.07 -9.53 26.24
N ILE A 185 6.45 -9.36 25.07
CA ILE A 185 7.18 -9.29 23.78
C ILE A 185 8.11 -8.08 23.73
N VAL A 186 7.66 -6.92 24.21
CA VAL A 186 8.48 -5.71 24.27
C VAL A 186 9.67 -5.90 25.20
N MET A 187 9.46 -6.49 26.39
CA MET A 187 10.52 -6.78 27.36
C MET A 187 11.53 -7.80 26.82
N ALA A 188 11.05 -8.85 26.13
CA ALA A 188 11.91 -9.85 25.50
C ALA A 188 12.80 -9.23 24.40
N LYS A 189 12.27 -8.30 23.60
CA LYS A 189 13.06 -7.55 22.61
C LYS A 189 14.15 -6.66 23.23
N GLN A 190 13.95 -6.22 24.47
CA GLN A 190 14.93 -5.42 25.21
C GLN A 190 16.00 -6.28 25.92
N GLY A 191 16.00 -7.61 25.71
CA GLY A 191 16.97 -8.52 26.33
C GLY A 191 16.73 -8.79 27.81
N ILE A 192 15.63 -8.28 28.37
CA ILE A 192 15.23 -8.53 29.76
C ILE A 192 14.49 -9.87 29.79
N HIS A 193 15.25 -10.96 29.87
CA HIS A 193 14.70 -12.29 30.12
C HIS A 193 14.41 -12.47 31.61
N SER A 194 13.25 -11.97 32.04
CA SER A 194 12.74 -12.29 33.38
C SER A 194 12.29 -13.75 33.43
N TRP A 195 13.13 -14.62 33.99
CA TRP A 195 12.83 -16.04 34.22
C TRP A 195 11.69 -16.26 35.25
N THR A 196 11.31 -15.22 36.01
CA THR A 196 10.14 -15.21 36.91
C THR A 196 8.81 -14.95 36.20
N ALA A 197 8.80 -14.63 34.90
CA ALA A 197 7.57 -14.35 34.13
C ALA A 197 6.78 -15.60 33.70
N MET A 198 7.17 -16.79 34.16
CA MET A 198 6.50 -18.07 33.89
C MET A 198 5.45 -18.42 34.95
N GLU A 199 5.03 -17.47 35.79
CA GLU A 199 3.79 -17.62 36.55
C GLU A 199 2.61 -17.55 35.58
N ARG A 200 1.87 -18.66 35.46
CA ARG A 200 0.62 -18.71 34.71
C ARG A 200 -0.34 -17.70 35.31
N THR A 201 -0.48 -16.54 34.67
CA THR A 201 -1.46 -15.52 35.04
C THR A 201 -2.87 -16.11 34.83
N MET A 202 -3.43 -16.70 35.88
CA MET A 202 -4.85 -17.04 35.91
C MET A 202 -5.61 -15.74 36.15
N ALA A 203 -6.28 -15.24 35.11
CA ALA A 203 -7.13 -14.07 35.22
C ALA A 203 -8.42 -14.44 35.96
N ILE A 204 -8.42 -14.28 37.29
CA ILE A 204 -9.58 -14.47 38.15
C ILE A 204 -10.19 -13.10 38.46
N GLN A 205 -11.48 -12.93 38.18
CA GLN A 205 -12.25 -11.73 38.52
C GLN A 205 -13.44 -12.15 39.38
N ILE A 206 -13.65 -11.42 40.48
CA ILE A 206 -14.76 -11.65 41.41
C ILE A 206 -15.89 -10.70 41.02
N HIS A 207 -17.07 -11.24 40.77
CA HIS A 207 -18.27 -10.48 40.42
C HIS A 207 -19.34 -10.69 41.52
N PRO A 208 -19.72 -9.64 42.26
CA PRO A 208 -20.68 -9.76 43.36
C PRO A 208 -22.14 -9.84 42.89
N ASP A 209 -22.52 -9.06 41.86
CA ASP A 209 -23.91 -8.86 41.45
C ASP A 209 -24.18 -9.49 40.07
N VAL A 210 -24.42 -10.80 40.07
CA VAL A 210 -24.70 -11.57 38.86
C VAL A 210 -25.86 -12.53 39.08
N SER A 211 -26.60 -12.84 38.00
CA SER A 211 -27.60 -13.91 38.01
C SER A 211 -27.23 -15.01 37.05
N ILE A 212 -27.54 -16.23 37.46
CA ILE A 212 -27.06 -17.45 36.81
C ILE A 212 -28.26 -18.33 36.48
N LEU A 213 -28.35 -18.80 35.23
CA LEU A 213 -29.42 -19.69 34.77
C LEU A 213 -28.84 -20.97 34.17
N TYR A 214 -29.37 -22.09 34.67
CA TYR A 214 -29.20 -23.43 34.13
C TYR A 214 -30.53 -23.88 33.51
N ALA A 215 -30.48 -24.37 32.27
CA ALA A 215 -31.63 -24.97 31.61
C ALA A 215 -31.21 -26.31 31.00
N ASP A 216 -31.85 -27.39 31.41
CA ASP A 216 -31.54 -28.74 30.94
C ASP A 216 -32.68 -29.31 30.09
N VAL A 217 -32.31 -30.06 29.05
CA VAL A 217 -33.28 -30.67 28.14
C VAL A 217 -33.76 -32.00 28.72
N VAL A 218 -35.00 -32.00 29.20
CA VAL A 218 -35.62 -33.21 29.75
C VAL A 218 -35.69 -34.32 28.69
N ASN A 219 -35.34 -35.55 29.08
CA ASN A 219 -35.32 -36.74 28.21
C ASN A 219 -34.35 -36.65 27.02
N TYR A 220 -33.27 -35.87 27.12
CA TYR A 220 -32.22 -35.81 26.10
C TYR A 220 -31.71 -37.19 25.69
N THR A 221 -31.46 -38.08 26.65
CA THR A 221 -30.98 -39.45 26.38
C THR A 221 -31.91 -40.20 25.42
N HIS A 222 -33.22 -40.10 25.59
CA HIS A 222 -34.19 -40.75 24.70
C HIS A 222 -34.13 -40.16 23.28
N LEU A 223 -33.98 -38.84 23.15
CA LEU A 223 -33.78 -38.17 21.86
C LEU A 223 -32.51 -38.67 21.15
N THR A 224 -31.41 -38.85 21.89
CA THR A 224 -30.16 -39.38 21.31
C THR A 224 -30.26 -40.82 20.82
N THR A 225 -31.15 -41.63 21.40
CA THR A 225 -31.36 -43.03 20.99
C THR A 225 -32.34 -43.19 19.82
N THR A 226 -33.22 -42.20 19.60
CA THR A 226 -34.28 -42.27 18.58
C THR A 226 -33.95 -41.54 17.29
N LEU A 227 -33.14 -40.48 17.36
CA LEU A 227 -32.72 -39.69 16.21
C LEU A 227 -31.39 -40.17 15.64
N THR A 228 -31.21 -40.01 14.33
CA THR A 228 -29.89 -40.13 13.70
C THR A 228 -28.99 -38.98 14.14
N VAL A 229 -27.67 -39.20 14.14
CA VAL A 229 -26.69 -38.19 14.59
C VAL A 229 -26.85 -36.86 13.85
N GLU A 230 -27.07 -36.89 12.53
CA GLU A 230 -27.28 -35.70 11.72
C GLU A 230 -28.53 -34.92 12.15
N MET A 231 -29.65 -35.63 12.36
CA MET A 231 -30.91 -35.00 12.76
C MET A 231 -30.81 -34.43 14.18
N LEU A 232 -30.18 -35.16 15.11
CA LEU A 232 -29.94 -34.71 16.48
C LEU A 232 -29.14 -33.41 16.50
N VAL A 233 -28.01 -33.36 15.78
CA VAL A 233 -27.17 -32.16 15.70
C VAL A 233 -27.95 -30.99 15.11
N LYS A 234 -28.75 -31.24 14.06
CA LYS A 234 -29.56 -30.20 13.42
C LYS A 234 -30.62 -29.62 14.36
N VAL A 235 -31.35 -30.47 15.08
CA VAL A 235 -32.38 -30.03 16.04
C VAL A 235 -31.75 -29.25 17.20
N LEU A 236 -30.65 -29.75 17.76
CA LEU A 236 -29.93 -29.04 18.83
C LEU A 236 -29.35 -27.71 18.36
N HIS A 237 -28.79 -27.67 17.15
CA HIS A 237 -28.27 -26.43 16.59
C HIS A 237 -29.37 -25.37 16.41
N ASP A 238 -30.55 -25.77 15.92
CA ASP A 238 -31.67 -24.83 15.77
C ASP A 238 -32.19 -24.35 17.14
N LEU A 239 -32.39 -25.27 18.10
CA LEU A 239 -32.85 -24.92 19.45
C LEU A 239 -31.88 -23.97 20.15
N TYR A 240 -30.60 -24.32 20.16
CA TYR A 240 -29.58 -23.48 20.81
C TYR A 240 -29.32 -22.18 20.06
N GLY A 241 -29.49 -22.15 18.73
CA GLY A 241 -29.46 -20.91 17.95
C GLY A 241 -30.57 -19.94 18.38
N ARG A 242 -31.79 -20.45 18.64
CA ARG A 242 -32.89 -19.64 19.18
C ARG A 242 -32.61 -19.16 20.60
N PHE A 243 -32.04 -20.00 21.45
CA PHE A 243 -31.63 -19.61 22.81
C PHE A 243 -30.52 -18.56 22.80
N ASP A 244 -29.52 -18.69 21.93
CA ASP A 244 -28.46 -17.71 21.75
C ASP A 244 -29.03 -16.34 21.32
N LEU A 245 -29.99 -16.34 20.39
CA LEU A 245 -30.66 -15.12 19.94
C LEU A 245 -31.48 -14.46 21.06
N ALA A 246 -32.20 -15.25 21.85
CA ALA A 246 -32.93 -14.76 23.03
C ALA A 246 -31.96 -14.19 24.08
N ALA A 247 -30.86 -14.91 24.37
CA ALA A 247 -29.85 -14.48 25.32
C ALA A 247 -29.21 -13.14 24.91
N TYR A 248 -28.89 -12.99 23.61
CA TYR A 248 -28.41 -11.71 23.06
C TYR A 248 -29.42 -10.58 23.28
N ARG A 249 -30.72 -10.83 23.04
CA ARG A 249 -31.78 -9.83 23.20
C ARG A 249 -31.94 -9.35 24.65
N TYR A 250 -31.81 -10.27 25.61
CA TYR A 250 -31.94 -9.97 27.04
C TYR A 250 -30.60 -9.66 27.72
N LYS A 251 -29.52 -9.41 26.95
CA LYS A 251 -28.18 -9.09 27.46
C LYS A 251 -27.62 -10.13 28.44
N VAL A 252 -27.97 -11.40 28.23
CA VAL A 252 -27.46 -12.52 29.03
C VAL A 252 -26.34 -13.20 28.26
N GLN A 253 -25.20 -13.41 28.91
CA GLN A 253 -24.04 -14.01 28.28
C GLN A 253 -24.06 -15.53 28.45
N ARG A 254 -24.05 -16.26 27.33
CA ARG A 254 -23.82 -17.70 27.35
C ARG A 254 -22.37 -17.99 27.74
N ILE A 255 -22.16 -18.93 28.66
CA ILE A 255 -20.81 -19.37 29.06
C ILE A 255 -20.41 -20.61 28.27
N LYS A 256 -21.19 -21.69 28.37
CA LYS A 256 -20.89 -22.97 27.72
C LYS A 256 -22.13 -23.88 27.71
N PHE A 257 -22.08 -24.90 26.86
CA PHE A 257 -22.91 -26.10 26.99
C PHE A 257 -22.21 -27.13 27.87
N LEU A 258 -22.94 -27.74 28.80
CA LEU A 258 -22.49 -28.89 29.58
C LEU A 258 -23.35 -30.09 29.17
N GLY A 259 -22.99 -30.74 28.07
CA GLY A 259 -23.84 -31.78 27.49
C GLY A 259 -25.14 -31.19 26.93
N ASP A 260 -26.25 -31.60 27.50
CA ASP A 260 -27.64 -31.16 27.25
C ASP A 260 -28.03 -29.89 28.01
N CYS A 261 -27.25 -29.50 29.01
CA CYS A 261 -27.48 -28.31 29.80
C CYS A 261 -26.94 -27.04 29.13
N TYR A 262 -27.81 -26.04 28.98
CA TYR A 262 -27.50 -24.68 28.58
C TYR A 262 -27.25 -23.80 29.80
N TYR A 263 -26.08 -23.16 29.86
CA TYR A 263 -25.66 -22.32 30.99
C TYR A 263 -25.31 -20.88 30.58
N CYS A 264 -25.92 -19.92 31.26
CA CYS A 264 -25.74 -18.50 30.98
C CYS A 264 -25.76 -17.62 32.25
N VAL A 265 -25.16 -16.44 32.14
CA VAL A 265 -24.95 -15.49 33.25
C VAL A 265 -25.32 -14.08 32.79
N ALA A 266 -26.15 -13.40 33.59
CA ALA A 266 -26.51 -12.00 33.42
C ALA A 266 -25.68 -11.12 34.37
N GLY A 267 -25.29 -9.92 33.92
CA GLY A 267 -24.49 -8.97 34.72
C GLY A 267 -22.98 -9.23 34.71
N LEU A 268 -22.49 -10.18 33.91
CA LEU A 268 -21.06 -10.53 33.88
C LEU A 268 -20.20 -9.53 33.08
N SER A 269 -20.64 -9.18 31.87
CA SER A 269 -19.93 -8.26 30.97
C SER A 269 -20.06 -6.81 31.43
N ASP A 270 -21.30 -6.36 31.61
CA ASP A 270 -21.67 -5.04 32.08
C ASP A 270 -22.56 -5.23 33.31
N PRO A 271 -22.24 -4.59 34.46
CA PRO A 271 -23.11 -4.62 35.64
C PRO A 271 -24.48 -4.06 35.28
N ASP A 272 -25.52 -4.87 35.49
CA ASP A 272 -26.90 -4.51 35.17
C ASP A 272 -27.76 -4.71 36.43
N PRO A 273 -28.35 -3.66 37.03
CA PRO A 273 -29.20 -3.82 38.21
C PRO A 273 -30.41 -4.73 37.95
N ASP A 274 -30.84 -4.87 36.70
CA ASP A 274 -31.94 -5.74 36.29
C ASP A 274 -31.47 -7.15 35.86
N HIS A 275 -30.22 -7.53 36.17
CA HIS A 275 -29.62 -8.81 35.78
C HIS A 275 -30.52 -10.01 36.12
N ALA A 276 -31.19 -9.99 37.29
CA ALA A 276 -32.08 -11.06 37.72
C ALA A 276 -33.36 -11.13 36.87
N ASN A 277 -33.97 -9.97 36.58
CA ASN A 277 -35.18 -9.88 35.76
C ASN A 277 -34.90 -10.36 34.32
N ASN A 278 -33.80 -9.89 33.72
CA ASN A 278 -33.36 -10.31 32.39
C ASN A 278 -33.12 -11.84 32.32
N CYS A 279 -32.54 -12.40 33.37
CA CYS A 279 -32.29 -13.83 33.47
C CYS A 279 -33.59 -14.65 33.54
N VAL A 280 -34.59 -14.20 34.31
CA VAL A 280 -35.89 -14.86 34.41
C VAL A 280 -36.69 -14.74 33.11
N ILE A 281 -36.68 -13.56 32.48
CA ILE A 281 -37.35 -13.34 31.18
C ILE A 281 -36.74 -14.25 30.11
N LEU A 282 -35.42 -14.42 30.10
CA LEU A 282 -34.76 -15.38 29.21
C LEU A 282 -35.27 -16.81 29.47
N GLY A 283 -35.33 -17.25 30.74
CA GLY A 283 -35.85 -18.57 31.09
C GLY A 283 -37.27 -18.80 30.59
N LEU A 284 -38.18 -17.84 30.78
CA LEU A 284 -39.54 -17.88 30.24
C LEU A 284 -39.55 -17.94 28.71
N SER A 285 -38.65 -17.19 28.06
CA SER A 285 -38.48 -17.22 26.61
C SER A 285 -38.00 -18.60 26.13
N MET A 286 -37.06 -19.24 26.81
CA MET A 286 -36.57 -20.58 26.47
C MET A 286 -37.70 -21.63 26.55
N ILE A 287 -38.58 -21.51 27.54
CA ILE A 287 -39.78 -22.36 27.67
C ILE A 287 -40.72 -22.16 26.47
N ASN A 288 -40.91 -20.92 25.99
CA ASN A 288 -41.74 -20.68 24.81
C ASN A 288 -41.08 -21.26 23.54
N HIS A 289 -39.78 -21.07 23.34
CA HIS A 289 -39.06 -21.57 22.17
C HIS A 289 -39.03 -23.11 22.12
N ILE A 290 -38.90 -23.80 23.25
CA ILE A 290 -38.91 -25.26 23.26
C ILE A 290 -40.31 -25.84 22.96
N MET A 291 -41.38 -25.10 23.25
CA MET A 291 -42.73 -25.50 22.85
C MET A 291 -42.96 -25.42 21.33
N GLU A 292 -42.27 -24.52 20.64
CA GLU A 292 -42.37 -24.37 19.17
C GLU A 292 -41.58 -25.44 18.39
N VAL A 293 -40.55 -26.02 19.01
CA VAL A 293 -39.64 -27.00 18.38
C VAL A 293 -40.13 -28.45 18.58
N ARG A 294 -41.31 -28.63 19.19
CA ARG A 294 -41.94 -29.94 19.43
C ARG A 294 -42.49 -30.61 18.18
#